data_AF-A0A0R2PBZ3-F1
#
_entry.id   AF-A0A0R2PBZ3-F1
#
_cell.length_a   1.000
_cell.length_b   1.000
_cell.length_c   1.000
_cell.angle_alpha   90.00
_cell.angle_beta   90.00
_cell.angle_gamma   90.00
#
_symmetry.space_group_name_H-M   'P 1'
#
loop_
_entity.id
_entity.type
_entity.pdbx_description
1 polymer ?
#
loop_
_entity_poly.entity_id
_entity_poly.type
_entity_poly.pdbx_seq_one_letter_code
_entity_poly.pdbx_strand_id
1 'polypeptide(L)'
;MGGALSLRLASIRGSEIEGLILINPAIKDTRLRVKLVPLLKYLVGSIKGSRSDVAAPNPPRHSYLRTPLKAFDSLQKLWALVRQDLYLVDLPLMVGYSINDHVVDPSNSELIIDNVSSVDIREVVFERSFHNVALDYDLNILIEESRAFIGDVLRGEVERNDRDSLDAQFESIVSGLSLDESAPTTFLDELEQIDAIEKYPGDNKELPQLSSIQRAALLGVIGGPIYIIAVQILGLDLLGLGPWPGGFALVAGIFAFFYQIKPDADEDGDGSAI
;
A
#
# COMPACT_ATOMS: atom_id res chain seq x y z
N MET A 1 -1.65 3.56 16.06
CA MET A 1 -0.33 2.95 16.41
C MET A 1 -0.51 1.58 17.04
N GLY A 2 -1.26 1.45 18.15
CA GLY A 2 -1.48 0.16 18.82
C GLY A 2 -1.92 -0.94 17.85
N GLY A 3 -2.94 -0.67 17.02
CA GLY A 3 -3.39 -1.65 16.02
C GLY A 3 -2.31 -2.12 15.03
N ALA A 4 -1.40 -1.25 14.60
CA ALA A 4 -0.29 -1.64 13.73
C ALA A 4 0.73 -2.55 14.45
N LEU A 5 1.00 -2.28 15.73
CA LEU A 5 1.87 -3.13 16.53
C LEU A 5 1.22 -4.50 16.78
N SER A 6 -0.08 -4.53 17.07
CA SER A 6 -0.82 -5.77 17.27
C SER A 6 -0.88 -6.60 15.99
N LEU A 7 -1.14 -5.98 14.84
CA LEU A 7 -1.06 -6.65 13.53
C LEU A 7 0.34 -7.21 13.25
N ARG A 8 1.40 -6.44 13.55
CA ARG A 8 2.78 -6.92 13.38
C ARG A 8 3.10 -8.09 14.31
N LEU A 9 2.58 -8.07 15.53
CA LEU A 9 2.77 -9.16 16.47
C LEU A 9 2.04 -10.42 15.98
N ALA A 10 0.79 -10.27 15.54
CA ALA A 10 -0.01 -11.34 14.94
C ALA A 10 0.69 -11.97 13.73
N SER A 11 1.27 -11.16 12.84
CA SER A 11 1.97 -11.68 11.66
C SER A 11 3.27 -12.45 11.98
N ILE A 12 3.84 -12.28 13.17
CA ILE A 12 5.08 -12.97 13.60
C ILE A 12 4.78 -14.15 14.53
N ARG A 13 3.80 -13.99 15.41
CA ARG A 13 3.49 -14.87 16.55
C ARG A 13 2.03 -15.34 16.53
N GLY A 14 1.42 -15.43 15.34
CA GLY A 14 0.00 -15.78 15.19
C GLY A 14 -0.37 -17.09 15.89
N SER A 15 0.50 -18.11 15.83
CA SER A 15 0.28 -19.38 16.52
C SER A 15 0.16 -19.28 18.05
N GLU A 16 0.66 -18.19 18.65
CA GLU A 16 0.61 -17.94 20.10
C GLU A 16 -0.56 -17.03 20.52
N ILE A 17 -1.41 -16.57 19.59
CA ILE A 17 -2.44 -15.54 19.83
C ILE A 17 -3.82 -16.02 19.39
N GLU A 18 -4.76 -16.19 20.32
CA GLU A 18 -6.10 -16.74 20.00
C GLU A 18 -7.00 -15.81 19.19
N GLY A 19 -6.83 -14.48 19.28
CA GLY A 19 -7.66 -13.52 18.55
C GLY A 19 -7.11 -12.11 18.61
N LEU A 20 -7.58 -11.26 17.70
CA LEU A 20 -7.10 -9.89 17.53
C LEU A 20 -8.26 -8.88 17.60
N ILE A 21 -8.11 -7.85 18.44
CA ILE A 21 -9.04 -6.71 18.49
C ILE A 21 -8.31 -5.45 18.07
N LEU A 22 -8.81 -4.78 17.05
CA LEU A 22 -8.24 -3.55 16.49
C LEU A 22 -9.26 -2.41 16.57
N ILE A 23 -8.91 -1.31 17.22
CA ILE A 23 -9.76 -0.12 17.31
C ILE A 23 -9.05 1.07 16.64
N ASN A 24 -9.71 1.67 15.65
CA ASN A 24 -9.17 2.72 14.78
C ASN A 24 -7.70 2.44 14.36
N PRO A 25 -7.41 1.25 13.80
CA PRO A 25 -6.06 0.88 13.39
C PRO A 25 -5.56 1.77 12.25
N ALA A 26 -4.27 2.07 12.26
CA ALA A 26 -3.64 2.92 11.24
C ALA A 26 -2.46 2.17 10.62
N ILE A 27 -2.49 2.01 9.30
CA ILE A 27 -1.46 1.33 8.49
C ILE A 27 -1.13 2.10 7.18
N LYS A 28 -1.81 3.22 6.93
CA LYS A 28 -1.51 4.17 5.86
C LYS A 28 -1.98 5.58 6.24
N ASP A 29 -1.39 6.57 5.58
CA ASP A 29 -1.85 7.95 5.59
C ASP A 29 -1.60 8.57 4.21
N THR A 30 -2.66 9.07 3.57
CA THR A 30 -2.61 9.58 2.19
C THR A 30 -2.20 11.05 2.12
N ARG A 31 -2.18 11.77 3.25
CA ARG A 31 -1.91 13.21 3.30
C ARG A 31 -0.49 13.51 2.80
N LEU A 32 -0.37 14.44 1.85
CA LEU A 32 0.91 14.79 1.21
C LEU A 32 2.02 15.15 2.22
N ARG A 33 1.66 15.88 3.29
CA ARG A 33 2.59 16.25 4.36
C ARG A 33 3.21 15.05 5.04
N VAL A 34 2.48 13.93 5.17
CA VAL A 34 2.96 12.70 5.79
C VAL A 34 3.96 11.98 4.88
N LYS A 35 3.68 11.94 3.57
CA LYS A 35 4.59 11.37 2.56
C LYS A 35 5.96 12.05 2.52
N LEU A 36 6.04 13.34 2.87
CA LEU A 36 7.29 14.11 2.89
C LEU A 36 8.11 13.95 4.18
N VAL A 37 7.58 13.33 5.22
CA VAL A 37 8.24 13.17 6.53
C VAL A 37 9.63 12.50 6.45
N PRO A 38 9.87 11.46 5.63
CA PRO A 38 11.18 10.84 5.52
C PRO A 38 12.30 11.81 5.14
N LEU A 39 11.97 12.87 4.40
CA LEU A 39 12.89 13.94 4.05
C LEU A 39 12.86 15.08 5.08
N LEU A 40 11.67 15.53 5.48
CA LEU A 40 11.49 16.67 6.39
C LEU A 40 12.06 16.45 7.79
N LYS A 41 12.22 15.20 8.25
CA LYS A 41 12.75 14.86 9.58
C LYS A 41 14.18 15.36 9.84
N TYR A 42 14.94 15.69 8.80
CA TYR A 42 16.29 16.26 8.92
C TYR A 42 16.29 17.79 9.04
N LEU A 43 15.20 18.44 8.61
CA LEU A 43 15.04 19.90 8.65
C LEU A 43 14.24 20.34 9.89
N VAL A 44 13.21 19.58 10.26
CA VAL A 44 12.31 19.88 11.37
C VAL A 44 12.32 18.72 12.37
N GLY A 45 12.76 18.97 13.60
CA GLY A 45 12.85 17.92 14.61
C GLY A 45 11.50 17.40 15.11
N SER A 46 10.50 18.29 15.25
CA SER A 46 9.16 17.96 15.73
C SER A 46 8.12 18.96 15.27
N ILE A 47 6.86 18.52 15.20
CA ILE A 47 5.69 19.35 14.91
C ILE A 47 4.77 19.44 16.14
N LYS A 48 3.83 20.38 16.13
CA LYS A 48 2.81 20.48 17.18
C LYS A 48 1.96 19.20 17.17
N GLY A 49 1.81 18.57 18.32
CA GLY A 49 0.99 17.38 18.48
C GLY A 49 -0.50 17.70 18.30
N SER A 50 -1.28 16.70 17.88
CA SER A 50 -2.73 16.84 17.82
C SER A 50 -3.33 16.90 19.23
N ARG A 51 -4.50 17.56 19.35
CA ARG A 51 -5.33 17.44 20.55
C ARG A 51 -5.90 16.01 20.62
N SER A 52 -6.33 15.61 21.81
CA SER A 52 -7.12 14.38 21.99
C SER A 52 -8.38 14.48 21.13
N ASP A 53 -8.52 13.55 20.19
CA ASP A 53 -9.66 13.49 19.27
C ASP A 53 -10.73 12.59 19.89
N VAL A 54 -11.67 13.24 20.57
CA VAL A 54 -12.76 12.66 21.36
C VAL A 54 -13.97 13.61 21.22
N ALA A 55 -15.15 13.08 20.97
CA ALA A 55 -16.39 13.84 20.83
C ALA A 55 -16.97 14.27 22.18
N ALA A 56 -16.80 13.44 23.22
CA ALA A 56 -17.19 13.76 24.59
C ALA A 56 -16.52 15.06 25.11
N PRO A 57 -17.23 15.89 25.90
CA PRO A 57 -16.69 17.15 26.40
C PRO A 57 -15.59 16.93 27.44
N ASN A 58 -14.62 17.85 27.46
CA ASN A 58 -13.50 17.87 28.43
C ASN A 58 -12.70 16.55 28.51
N PRO A 59 -12.25 15.98 27.37
CA PRO A 59 -11.50 14.74 27.41
C PRO A 59 -10.14 14.95 28.10
N PRO A 60 -9.65 13.99 28.89
CA PRO A 60 -8.33 14.08 29.48
C PRO A 60 -7.28 14.11 28.36
N ARG A 61 -6.29 14.99 28.51
CA ARG A 61 -5.20 15.05 27.55
C ARG A 61 -4.27 13.84 27.73
N HIS A 62 -4.19 13.00 26.71
CA HIS A 62 -3.36 11.79 26.72
C HIS A 62 -2.27 11.79 25.63
N SER A 63 -2.13 12.86 24.86
CA SER A 63 -1.13 13.01 23.80
C SER A 63 -0.01 14.00 24.18
N TYR A 64 1.19 13.74 23.68
CA TYR A 64 2.30 14.67 23.79
C TYR A 64 1.99 16.02 23.12
N LEU A 65 2.59 17.09 23.65
CA LEU A 65 2.48 18.44 23.08
C LEU A 65 3.11 18.55 21.69
N ARG A 66 4.07 17.68 21.38
CA ARG A 66 4.83 17.66 20.13
C ARG A 66 5.03 16.24 19.64
N THR A 67 5.05 16.08 18.33
CA THR A 67 5.33 14.81 17.66
C THR A 67 6.70 14.89 16.99
N PRO A 68 7.72 14.13 17.44
CA PRO A 68 9.02 14.07 16.78
C PRO A 68 8.92 13.45 15.39
N LEU A 69 9.47 14.12 14.35
CA LEU A 69 9.37 13.62 12.97
C LEU A 69 10.16 12.32 12.75
N LYS A 70 11.28 12.15 13.46
CA LYS A 70 12.03 10.88 13.43
C LYS A 70 11.23 9.71 13.99
N ALA A 71 10.44 9.93 15.05
CA ALA A 71 9.58 8.89 15.60
C ALA A 71 8.41 8.58 14.66
N PHE A 72 7.86 9.61 14.01
CA PHE A 72 6.79 9.43 13.02
C PHE A 72 7.29 8.71 11.75
N ASP A 73 8.53 8.95 11.33
CA ASP A 73 9.20 8.16 10.27
C ASP A 73 9.31 6.67 10.65
N SER A 74 9.68 6.36 11.90
CA SER A 74 9.70 4.97 12.38
C SER A 74 8.31 4.33 12.35
N LEU A 75 7.26 5.07 12.68
CA LEU A 75 5.88 4.60 12.57
C LEU A 75 5.50 4.30 11.11
N GLN A 76 5.90 5.14 10.16
CA GLN A 76 5.65 4.89 8.73
C GLN A 76 6.37 3.64 8.21
N LYS A 77 7.56 3.34 8.73
CA LYS A 77 8.25 2.08 8.42
C LYS A 77 7.49 0.87 8.96
N LEU A 78 6.97 0.95 10.18
CA LEU A 78 6.09 -0.09 10.73
C LEU A 78 4.85 -0.28 9.85
N TRP A 79 4.20 0.81 9.42
CA TRP A 79 3.05 0.74 8.53
C TRP A 79 3.34 0.05 7.20
N ALA A 80 4.50 0.31 6.60
CA ALA A 80 4.93 -0.37 5.38
C ALA A 80 5.11 -1.88 5.62
N LEU A 81 5.77 -2.26 6.71
CA LEU A 81 5.97 -3.67 7.08
C LEU A 81 4.65 -4.39 7.36
N VAL A 82 3.73 -3.75 8.10
CA VAL A 82 2.42 -4.32 8.40
C VAL A 82 1.63 -4.55 7.13
N ARG A 83 1.56 -3.55 6.22
CA ARG A 83 0.84 -3.69 4.94
C ARG A 83 1.37 -4.81 4.08
N GLN A 84 2.69 -5.02 4.08
CA GLN A 84 3.30 -6.12 3.33
C GLN A 84 2.86 -7.48 3.86
N ASP A 85 2.66 -7.60 5.18
CA ASP A 85 2.49 -8.88 5.87
C ASP A 85 1.04 -9.13 6.34
N LEU A 86 0.05 -8.34 5.90
CA LEU A 86 -1.36 -8.50 6.32
C LEU A 86 -1.90 -9.90 6.03
N TYR A 87 -1.51 -10.49 4.89
CA TYR A 87 -1.93 -11.82 4.47
C TYR A 87 -1.45 -12.94 5.42
N LEU A 88 -0.48 -12.66 6.30
CA LEU A 88 -0.02 -13.60 7.32
C LEU A 88 -0.91 -13.60 8.58
N VAL A 89 -1.85 -12.68 8.69
CA VAL A 89 -2.79 -12.61 9.81
C VAL A 89 -4.01 -13.45 9.46
N ASP A 90 -4.17 -14.59 10.12
CA ASP A 90 -5.24 -15.59 9.92
C ASP A 90 -6.11 -15.80 11.17
N LEU A 91 -5.91 -14.97 12.19
CA LEU A 91 -6.57 -15.03 13.49
C LEU A 91 -8.02 -14.55 13.41
N PRO A 92 -8.92 -15.06 14.29
CA PRO A 92 -10.18 -14.39 14.60
C PRO A 92 -9.95 -12.89 14.82
N LEU A 93 -10.72 -12.06 14.12
CA LEU A 93 -10.46 -10.61 14.10
C LEU A 93 -11.73 -9.81 14.42
N MET A 94 -11.63 -8.90 15.38
CA MET A 94 -12.59 -7.81 15.54
C MET A 94 -11.95 -6.48 15.12
N VAL A 95 -12.57 -5.78 14.16
CA VAL A 95 -12.15 -4.44 13.74
C VAL A 95 -13.24 -3.43 14.07
N GLY A 96 -12.93 -2.54 15.00
CA GLY A 96 -13.75 -1.40 15.35
C GLY A 96 -13.24 -0.11 14.70
N TYR A 97 -14.12 0.65 14.06
CA TYR A 97 -13.76 1.96 13.50
C TYR A 97 -14.82 3.04 13.64
N SER A 98 -14.35 4.27 13.82
CA SER A 98 -15.16 5.47 13.97
C SER A 98 -15.42 6.11 12.62
N ILE A 99 -16.68 6.40 12.28
CA ILE A 99 -17.03 7.06 11.00
C ILE A 99 -16.41 8.47 10.94
N ASN A 100 -16.36 9.16 12.07
CA ASN A 100 -15.87 10.53 12.16
C ASN A 100 -14.51 10.62 12.90
N ASP A 101 -13.52 9.84 12.44
CA ASP A 101 -12.15 9.88 12.93
C ASP A 101 -11.33 10.95 12.17
N HIS A 102 -10.79 11.94 12.90
CA HIS A 102 -10.01 13.03 12.31
C HIS A 102 -8.50 12.75 12.29
N VAL A 103 -8.07 11.67 12.96
CA VAL A 103 -6.67 11.26 13.07
C VAL A 103 -6.34 10.22 12.01
N VAL A 104 -7.19 9.20 11.87
CA VAL A 104 -7.01 8.04 11.00
C VAL A 104 -8.23 7.90 10.10
N ASP A 105 -7.99 7.74 8.81
CA ASP A 105 -9.05 7.54 7.84
C ASP A 105 -9.64 6.11 7.99
N PRO A 106 -10.98 5.94 8.07
CA PRO A 106 -11.64 4.64 8.20
C PRO A 106 -11.25 3.62 7.11
N SER A 107 -10.82 4.08 5.92
CA SER A 107 -10.30 3.21 4.86
C SER A 107 -9.02 2.44 5.25
N ASN A 108 -8.44 2.71 6.42
CA ASN A 108 -7.42 1.84 7.01
C ASN A 108 -8.02 0.52 7.48
N SER A 109 -9.20 0.55 8.10
CA SER A 109 -9.90 -0.64 8.58
C SER A 109 -10.37 -1.50 7.41
N GLU A 110 -10.97 -0.88 6.39
CA GLU A 110 -11.33 -1.55 5.13
C GLU A 110 -10.11 -2.25 4.51
N LEU A 111 -8.98 -1.54 4.40
CA LEU A 111 -7.76 -2.13 3.83
C LEU A 111 -7.25 -3.31 4.66
N ILE A 112 -7.42 -3.29 5.99
CA ILE A 112 -7.05 -4.43 6.83
C ILE A 112 -7.97 -5.61 6.52
N ILE A 113 -9.28 -5.40 6.60
CA ILE A 113 -10.30 -6.44 6.37
C ILE A 113 -10.09 -7.12 5.01
N ASP A 114 -9.83 -6.33 3.98
CA ASP A 114 -9.65 -6.83 2.61
C ASP A 114 -8.35 -7.62 2.37
N ASN A 115 -7.35 -7.50 3.27
CA ASN A 115 -5.99 -8.02 3.02
C ASN A 115 -5.50 -8.99 4.10
N VAL A 116 -6.27 -9.27 5.13
CA VAL A 116 -5.98 -10.36 6.09
C VAL A 116 -6.50 -11.70 5.56
N SER A 117 -5.94 -12.80 6.08
CA SER A 117 -6.39 -14.17 5.79
C SER A 117 -7.35 -14.72 6.86
N SER A 118 -7.81 -13.86 7.78
CA SER A 118 -8.80 -14.17 8.81
C SER A 118 -10.12 -14.61 8.18
N VAL A 119 -10.65 -15.75 8.64
CA VAL A 119 -11.94 -16.28 8.14
C VAL A 119 -13.11 -15.58 8.83
N ASP A 120 -13.03 -15.41 10.15
CA ASP A 120 -14.03 -14.69 10.93
C ASP A 120 -13.55 -13.27 11.24
N ILE A 121 -14.28 -12.31 10.68
CA ILE A 121 -14.06 -10.89 10.86
C ILE A 121 -15.35 -10.25 11.38
N ARG A 122 -15.29 -9.72 12.60
CA ARG A 122 -16.36 -8.93 13.21
C ARG A 122 -16.06 -7.44 13.03
N GLU A 123 -16.93 -6.75 12.32
CA GLU A 123 -16.87 -5.30 12.17
C GLU A 123 -17.75 -4.58 13.21
N VAL A 124 -17.21 -3.54 13.83
CA VAL A 124 -17.93 -2.69 14.79
C VAL A 124 -17.79 -1.23 14.38
N VAL A 125 -18.91 -0.58 14.11
CA VAL A 125 -18.92 0.82 13.68
C VAL A 125 -19.29 1.73 14.85
N PHE A 126 -18.44 2.73 15.13
CA PHE A 126 -18.67 3.73 16.16
C PHE A 126 -19.15 5.04 15.52
N GLU A 127 -20.45 5.31 15.65
CA GLU A 127 -21.08 6.47 15.00
C GLU A 127 -20.92 7.77 15.80
N ARG A 128 -20.80 7.67 17.13
CA ARG A 128 -20.82 8.83 18.04
C ARG A 128 -19.44 9.15 18.61
N SER A 129 -18.42 8.40 18.23
CA SER A 129 -17.06 8.53 18.77
C SER A 129 -16.06 8.94 17.70
N PHE A 130 -15.06 9.73 18.08
CA PHE A 130 -13.90 10.04 17.24
C PHE A 130 -12.77 9.02 17.47
N HIS A 131 -11.51 9.38 17.22
CA HIS A 131 -10.38 8.43 17.26
C HIS A 131 -10.25 7.63 18.56
N ASN A 132 -10.44 8.24 19.74
CA ASN A 132 -10.24 7.57 21.02
C ASN A 132 -11.57 7.13 21.67
N VAL A 133 -12.16 6.07 21.11
CA VAL A 133 -13.43 5.46 21.53
C VAL A 133 -13.46 5.09 23.02
N ALA A 134 -12.32 4.69 23.59
CA ALA A 134 -12.24 4.32 25.00
C ALA A 134 -12.50 5.48 25.98
N LEU A 135 -12.49 6.72 25.49
CA LEU A 135 -12.78 7.93 26.25
C LEU A 135 -14.06 8.64 25.75
N ASP A 136 -14.81 8.01 24.85
CA ASP A 136 -15.87 8.65 24.08
C ASP A 136 -17.24 8.00 24.32
N TYR A 137 -18.26 8.47 23.60
CA TYR A 137 -19.66 8.06 23.82
C TYR A 137 -19.93 6.57 23.60
N ASP A 138 -19.22 5.91 22.69
CA ASP A 138 -19.45 4.50 22.35
C ASP A 138 -18.58 3.52 23.16
N LEU A 139 -18.00 3.97 24.27
CA LEU A 139 -17.24 3.10 25.18
C LEU A 139 -18.03 1.84 25.60
N ASN A 140 -19.33 1.97 25.86
CA ASN A 140 -20.14 0.82 26.26
C ASN A 140 -20.26 -0.22 25.14
N ILE A 141 -20.44 0.23 23.89
CA ILE A 141 -20.45 -0.64 22.70
C ILE A 141 -19.11 -1.35 22.58
N LEU A 142 -18.01 -0.61 22.71
CA LEU A 142 -16.66 -1.17 22.68
C LEU A 142 -16.47 -2.27 23.75
N ILE A 143 -16.93 -2.05 24.98
CA ILE A 143 -16.83 -3.02 26.07
C ILE A 143 -17.67 -4.27 25.78
N GLU A 144 -18.93 -4.08 25.37
CA GLU A 144 -19.86 -5.18 25.10
C GLU A 144 -19.36 -6.07 23.95
N GLU A 145 -18.99 -5.48 22.83
CA GLU A 145 -18.47 -6.19 21.66
C GLU A 145 -17.14 -6.88 21.95
N SER A 146 -16.22 -6.22 22.67
CA SER A 146 -14.95 -6.83 23.05
C SER A 146 -15.16 -8.05 23.96
N ARG A 147 -16.08 -7.97 24.92
CA ARG A 147 -16.38 -9.09 25.83
C ARG A 147 -17.05 -10.25 25.11
N ALA A 148 -17.98 -9.95 24.20
CA ALA A 148 -18.64 -10.95 23.38
C ALA A 148 -17.58 -11.68 22.52
N PHE A 149 -16.79 -10.94 21.76
CA PHE A 149 -15.74 -11.49 20.90
C PHE A 149 -14.75 -12.37 21.67
N ILE A 150 -14.25 -11.90 22.82
CA ILE A 150 -13.35 -12.71 23.68
C ILE A 150 -14.05 -14.00 24.14
N GLY A 151 -15.32 -13.92 24.52
CA GLY A 151 -16.10 -15.09 24.91
C GLY A 151 -16.23 -16.11 23.78
N ASP A 152 -16.51 -15.65 22.57
CA ASP A 152 -16.74 -16.51 21.40
C ASP A 152 -15.44 -17.19 20.96
N VAL A 153 -14.32 -16.45 20.95
CA VAL A 153 -12.98 -17.01 20.70
C VAL A 153 -12.63 -18.09 21.72
N LEU A 154 -12.82 -17.83 23.02
CA LEU A 154 -12.47 -18.78 24.08
C LEU A 154 -13.38 -20.02 24.11
N ARG A 155 -14.60 -19.95 23.56
CA ARG A 155 -15.49 -21.11 23.40
C ARG A 155 -15.20 -21.92 22.13
N GLY A 156 -14.35 -21.42 21.24
CA GLY A 156 -14.13 -22.01 19.92
C GLY A 156 -15.33 -21.85 18.98
N GLU A 157 -16.17 -20.83 19.22
CA GLU A 157 -17.32 -20.50 18.35
C GLU A 157 -16.87 -19.72 17.11
N VAL A 158 -15.60 -19.31 17.06
CA VAL A 158 -14.99 -18.55 15.97
C VAL A 158 -13.95 -19.41 15.26
N GLU A 159 -14.09 -19.56 13.94
CA GLU A 159 -13.20 -20.41 13.15
C GLU A 159 -11.83 -19.76 12.92
N ARG A 160 -10.77 -20.51 13.21
CA ARG A 160 -9.43 -20.23 12.70
C ARG A 160 -9.27 -20.85 11.32
N ASN A 161 -8.45 -20.22 10.48
CA ASN A 161 -7.99 -20.81 9.24
C ASN A 161 -6.96 -21.92 9.55
N ASP A 162 -7.42 -23.02 10.16
CA ASP A 162 -6.55 -24.12 10.59
C ASP A 162 -6.09 -24.90 9.37
N ARG A 163 -4.93 -24.49 8.83
CA ARG A 163 -4.19 -25.23 7.79
C ARG A 163 -3.97 -26.68 8.19
N ASP A 164 -3.74 -26.96 9.47
CA ASP A 164 -3.57 -28.32 9.97
C ASP A 164 -4.84 -29.19 9.78
N SER A 165 -6.03 -28.60 9.89
CA SER A 165 -7.30 -29.30 9.61
C SER A 165 -7.52 -29.50 8.12
N LEU A 166 -7.08 -28.54 7.30
CA LEU A 166 -7.17 -28.61 5.84
C LEU A 166 -6.17 -29.64 5.28
N ASP A 167 -4.96 -29.69 5.82
CA ASP A 167 -3.93 -30.65 5.47
C ASP A 167 -4.38 -32.07 5.85
N ALA A 168 -4.99 -32.26 7.03
CA ALA A 168 -5.58 -33.55 7.41
C ALA A 168 -6.74 -33.97 6.51
N GLN A 169 -7.60 -33.03 6.09
CA GLN A 169 -8.67 -33.29 5.12
C GLN A 169 -8.10 -33.62 3.73
N PHE A 170 -7.09 -32.87 3.29
CA PHE A 170 -6.44 -33.09 2.01
C PHE A 170 -5.76 -34.46 1.95
N GLU A 171 -5.01 -34.84 2.98
CA GLU A 171 -4.42 -36.18 3.12
C GLU A 171 -5.49 -37.29 3.14
N SER A 172 -6.64 -37.04 3.79
CA SER A 172 -7.78 -37.98 3.73
C SER A 172 -8.36 -38.11 2.32
N ILE A 173 -8.41 -37.01 1.55
CA ILE A 173 -8.90 -37.02 0.16
C ILE A 173 -7.88 -37.71 -0.76
N VAL A 174 -6.58 -37.40 -0.62
CA VAL A 174 -5.49 -37.98 -1.39
C VAL A 174 -5.36 -39.48 -1.12
N SER A 175 -5.45 -39.91 0.14
CA SER A 175 -5.44 -41.34 0.49
C SER A 175 -6.69 -42.10 0.02
N GLY A 176 -7.82 -41.41 -0.16
CA GLY A 176 -9.05 -41.98 -0.72
C GLY A 176 -9.06 -42.05 -2.25
N LEU A 177 -8.24 -41.25 -2.92
CA LEU A 177 -8.04 -41.30 -4.36
C LEU A 177 -6.98 -42.36 -4.67
N SER A 178 -7.42 -43.56 -5.07
CA SER A 178 -6.53 -44.52 -5.71
C SER A 178 -5.95 -43.89 -6.97
N LEU A 179 -4.64 -43.60 -6.94
CA LEU A 179 -3.86 -43.15 -8.10
C LEU A 179 -3.95 -44.22 -9.19
N ASP A 180 -4.84 -44.01 -10.15
CA ASP A 180 -4.86 -44.75 -11.40
C ASP A 180 -3.72 -44.17 -12.26
N GLU A 181 -2.51 -44.70 -12.09
CA GLU A 181 -1.32 -44.37 -12.88
C GLU A 181 -1.47 -44.90 -14.33
N SER A 182 -2.34 -44.29 -15.13
CA SER A 182 -2.44 -44.62 -16.55
C SER A 182 -2.70 -43.41 -17.45
N ALA A 183 -2.16 -42.24 -17.10
CA ALA A 183 -1.95 -41.21 -18.10
C ALA A 183 -0.63 -41.52 -18.85
N PRO A 184 -0.63 -41.57 -20.19
CA PRO A 184 0.55 -41.95 -20.99
C PRO A 184 1.66 -40.88 -20.98
N THR A 185 1.43 -39.73 -20.35
CA THR A 185 2.36 -38.60 -20.25
C THR A 185 2.26 -37.99 -18.85
N THR A 186 3.40 -37.63 -18.28
CA THR A 186 3.49 -36.96 -16.98
C THR A 186 3.24 -35.46 -17.17
N PHE A 187 2.78 -34.75 -16.13
CA PHE A 187 2.71 -33.27 -16.15
C PHE A 187 4.04 -32.61 -16.54
N LEU A 188 5.16 -33.26 -16.21
CA LEU A 188 6.49 -32.83 -16.62
C LEU A 188 6.73 -32.98 -18.14
N ASP A 189 6.18 -34.02 -18.78
CA ASP A 189 6.27 -34.22 -20.23
C ASP A 189 5.43 -33.17 -21.00
N GLU A 190 4.27 -32.77 -20.45
CA GLU A 190 3.45 -31.70 -21.01
C GLU A 190 4.12 -30.33 -20.89
N LEU A 191 4.78 -30.04 -19.76
CA LEU A 191 5.53 -28.79 -19.56
C LEU A 191 6.73 -28.68 -20.51
N GLU A 192 7.50 -29.77 -20.71
CA GLU A 192 8.58 -29.79 -21.71
C GLU A 192 8.05 -29.55 -23.13
N GLN A 193 6.85 -30.06 -23.44
CA GLN A 193 6.22 -29.84 -24.73
C GLN A 193 5.75 -28.39 -24.91
N ILE A 194 5.28 -27.72 -23.85
CA ILE A 194 4.90 -26.30 -23.88
C ILE A 194 6.13 -25.38 -24.00
N ASP A 195 7.20 -25.63 -23.25
CA ASP A 195 8.46 -24.87 -23.34
C ASP A 195 9.14 -25.03 -24.72
N ALA A 196 8.94 -26.19 -25.37
CA ALA A 196 9.39 -26.43 -26.74
C ALA A 196 8.56 -25.67 -27.79
N ILE A 197 7.32 -25.27 -27.48
CA ILE A 197 6.40 -24.58 -28.40
C ILE A 197 6.45 -23.06 -28.22
N GLU A 198 6.67 -22.53 -27.01
CA GLU A 198 6.56 -21.10 -26.69
C GLU A 198 7.90 -20.41 -26.38
N LYS A 199 8.96 -20.73 -27.13
CA LYS A 199 10.18 -19.93 -27.05
C LYS A 199 9.97 -18.62 -27.81
N TYR A 200 9.33 -17.64 -27.17
CA TYR A 200 9.16 -16.27 -27.70
C TYR A 200 10.55 -15.72 -28.05
N PRO A 201 10.88 -15.57 -29.35
CA PRO A 201 12.13 -14.97 -29.76
C PRO A 201 11.95 -13.48 -29.51
N GLY A 202 12.35 -13.01 -28.33
CA GLY A 202 12.15 -11.62 -27.94
C GLY A 202 12.50 -10.68 -29.09
N ASP A 203 11.56 -9.81 -29.47
CA ASP A 203 11.81 -8.66 -30.36
C ASP A 203 12.65 -7.64 -29.58
N ASN A 204 13.88 -8.04 -29.25
CA ASN A 204 14.90 -7.21 -28.62
C ASN A 204 15.48 -6.30 -29.69
N LYS A 205 14.66 -5.42 -30.24
CA LYS A 205 15.16 -4.26 -31.00
C LYS A 205 15.99 -3.42 -30.05
N GLU A 206 17.22 -3.13 -30.45
CA GLU A 206 18.06 -2.19 -29.73
C GLU A 206 17.32 -0.85 -29.61
N LEU A 207 17.42 -0.23 -28.42
CA LEU A 207 16.81 1.08 -28.20
C LEU A 207 17.37 2.08 -29.24
N PRO A 208 16.52 2.93 -29.84
CA PRO A 208 16.95 3.87 -30.86
C PRO A 208 18.02 4.81 -30.28
N GLN A 209 19.15 4.94 -30.97
CA GLN A 209 20.22 5.84 -30.55
C GLN A 209 19.81 7.29 -30.79
N LEU A 210 19.53 8.01 -29.70
CA LEU A 210 19.12 9.42 -29.78
C LEU A 210 20.26 10.32 -30.26
N SER A 211 19.98 11.20 -31.22
CA SER A 211 20.92 12.24 -31.67
C SER A 211 21.20 13.26 -30.56
N SER A 212 22.29 14.02 -30.67
CA SER A 212 22.63 15.07 -29.69
C SER A 212 21.50 16.09 -29.48
N ILE A 213 20.73 16.38 -30.52
CA ILE A 213 19.61 17.31 -30.46
C ILE A 213 18.39 16.67 -29.75
N GLN A 214 18.10 15.39 -30.00
CA GLN A 214 17.03 14.67 -29.30
C GLN A 214 17.32 14.51 -27.80
N ARG A 215 18.60 14.32 -27.44
CA ARG A 215 19.03 14.31 -26.02
C ARG A 215 18.83 15.66 -25.36
N ALA A 216 19.17 16.75 -26.03
CA ALA A 216 18.93 18.11 -25.53
C ALA A 216 17.43 18.41 -25.41
N ALA A 217 16.61 17.95 -26.37
CA ALA A 217 15.16 18.07 -26.33
C ALA A 217 14.58 17.31 -25.13
N LEU A 218 15.01 16.07 -24.90
CA LEU A 218 14.59 15.25 -23.75
C LEU A 218 14.93 15.93 -22.42
N LEU A 219 16.13 16.52 -22.31
CA LEU A 219 16.53 17.29 -21.13
C LEU A 219 15.62 18.51 -20.91
N GLY A 220 15.19 19.20 -21.96
CA GLY A 220 14.23 20.30 -21.87
C GLY A 220 12.84 19.85 -21.42
N VAL A 221 12.33 18.74 -21.97
CA VAL A 221 11.01 18.18 -21.66
C VAL A 221 10.93 17.68 -20.22
N ILE A 222 12.00 17.04 -19.71
CA ILE A 222 12.04 16.53 -18.33
C ILE A 222 12.44 17.63 -17.34
N GLY A 223 13.48 18.40 -17.68
CA GLY A 223 14.06 19.42 -16.79
C GLY A 223 13.18 20.65 -16.62
N GLY A 224 12.41 21.04 -17.64
CA GLY A 224 11.50 22.20 -17.60
C GLY A 224 10.45 22.10 -16.49
N PRO A 225 9.63 21.03 -16.43
CA PRO A 225 8.67 20.79 -15.35
C PRO A 225 9.30 20.72 -13.97
N ILE A 226 10.45 20.05 -13.84
CA ILE A 226 11.18 19.93 -12.57
C ILE A 226 11.58 21.31 -12.06
N TYR A 227 12.09 22.18 -12.94
CA TYR A 227 12.44 23.55 -12.59
C TYR A 227 11.22 24.38 -12.20
N ILE A 228 10.11 24.29 -12.94
CA ILE A 228 8.85 24.97 -12.60
C ILE A 228 8.37 24.56 -11.21
N ILE A 229 8.37 23.25 -10.92
CA ILE A 229 7.99 22.71 -9.62
C ILE A 229 8.93 23.20 -8.52
N ALA A 230 10.24 23.21 -8.77
CA ALA A 230 11.23 23.72 -7.81
C ALA A 230 11.01 25.21 -7.48
N VAL A 231 10.68 26.04 -8.47
CA VAL A 231 10.39 27.46 -8.25
C VAL A 231 9.05 27.64 -7.52
N GLN A 232 7.98 26.99 -7.97
CA GLN A 232 6.62 27.24 -7.47
C GLN A 232 6.33 26.59 -6.11
N ILE A 233 6.86 25.39 -5.87
CA ILE A 233 6.57 24.61 -4.66
C ILE A 233 7.69 24.75 -3.62
N LEU A 234 8.95 24.81 -4.07
CA LEU A 234 10.11 24.83 -3.18
C LEU A 234 10.74 26.22 -3.02
N GLY A 235 10.32 27.22 -3.81
CA GLY A 235 10.88 28.58 -3.76
C GLY A 235 12.34 28.68 -4.21
N LEU A 236 12.85 27.68 -4.94
CA LEU A 236 14.24 27.59 -5.38
C LEU A 236 14.37 28.13 -6.82
N ASP A 237 14.73 29.42 -6.95
CA ASP A 237 14.96 30.08 -8.24
C ASP A 237 16.47 30.21 -8.52
N LEU A 238 17.04 29.18 -9.17
CA LEU A 238 18.46 29.12 -9.50
C LEU A 238 18.88 30.17 -10.53
N LEU A 239 17.97 30.62 -11.41
CA LEU A 239 18.27 31.56 -12.49
C LEU A 239 17.78 32.99 -12.18
N GLY A 240 17.01 33.20 -11.11
CA GLY A 240 16.48 34.51 -10.71
C GLY A 240 15.39 35.05 -11.65
N LEU A 241 14.79 34.19 -12.48
CA LEU A 241 13.87 34.55 -13.55
C LEU A 241 12.46 33.95 -13.34
N GLY A 242 12.19 33.41 -12.15
CA GLY A 242 10.93 32.74 -11.83
C GLY A 242 10.74 31.43 -12.62
N PRO A 243 9.50 30.95 -12.83
CA PRO A 243 9.23 29.66 -13.46
C PRO A 243 9.41 29.67 -14.99
N TRP A 244 9.54 30.85 -15.60
CA TRP A 244 9.56 31.04 -17.05
C TRP A 244 10.67 30.29 -17.80
N PRO A 245 11.92 30.21 -17.31
CA PRO A 245 12.97 29.42 -17.95
C PRO A 245 12.59 27.93 -18.11
N GLY A 246 11.92 27.34 -17.12
CA GLY A 246 11.45 25.97 -17.20
C GLY A 246 10.31 25.80 -18.21
N GLY A 247 9.44 26.80 -18.33
CA GLY A 247 8.39 26.84 -19.35
C GLY A 247 8.96 26.90 -20.77
N PHE A 248 9.94 27.78 -21.00
CA PHE A 248 10.63 27.87 -22.29
C PHE A 248 11.39 26.59 -22.64
N ALA A 249 12.07 25.97 -21.66
CA ALA A 249 12.78 24.70 -21.86
C ALA A 249 11.84 23.56 -22.27
N LEU A 250 10.64 23.48 -21.66
CA LEU A 250 9.63 22.48 -22.01
C LEU A 250 9.09 22.70 -23.43
N VAL A 251 8.70 23.94 -23.77
CA VAL A 251 8.15 24.25 -25.10
C VAL A 251 9.19 24.02 -26.20
N ALA A 252 10.43 24.47 -25.98
CA ALA A 252 11.53 24.25 -26.91
C ALA A 252 11.87 22.76 -27.07
N GLY A 253 11.86 21.99 -25.98
CA GLY A 253 12.09 20.55 -26.00
C GLY A 253 11.01 19.79 -26.77
N ILE A 254 9.72 20.10 -26.54
CA ILE A 254 8.60 19.52 -27.28
C ILE A 254 8.70 19.85 -28.77
N PHE A 255 8.94 21.12 -29.11
CA PHE A 255 9.04 21.54 -30.50
C PHE A 255 10.21 20.86 -31.23
N ALA A 256 11.38 20.79 -30.59
CA ALA A 256 12.55 20.12 -31.17
C ALA A 256 12.32 18.61 -31.36
N PHE A 257 11.62 17.96 -30.43
CA PHE A 257 11.28 16.54 -30.52
C PHE A 257 10.34 16.25 -31.71
N PHE A 258 9.27 17.03 -31.87
CA PHE A 258 8.32 16.84 -32.98
C PHE A 258 8.88 17.28 -34.33
N TYR A 259 9.71 18.32 -34.39
CA TYR A 259 10.34 18.76 -35.64
C TYR A 259 11.26 17.69 -36.23
N GLN A 260 11.86 16.86 -35.38
CA GLN A 260 12.75 15.77 -35.79
C GLN A 260 12.03 14.43 -36.07
N ILE A 261 10.74 14.34 -35.81
CA ILE A 261 9.91 13.16 -36.13
C ILE A 261 9.27 13.29 -37.53
N LYS A 262 9.58 14.35 -38.30
CA LYS A 262 9.16 14.38 -39.71
C LYS A 262 9.75 13.17 -40.43
N PRO A 263 8.94 12.26 -40.99
CA PRO A 263 9.45 11.20 -41.84
C PRO A 263 10.10 11.86 -43.05
N ASP A 264 11.28 11.38 -43.43
CA ASP A 264 11.86 11.72 -44.72
C ASP A 264 10.84 11.34 -45.79
N ALA A 265 10.55 12.28 -46.69
CA ALA A 265 9.73 11.96 -47.85
C ALA A 265 10.56 11.01 -48.71
N ASP A 266 10.16 9.75 -48.79
CA ASP A 266 10.80 8.74 -49.64
C ASP A 266 10.81 9.21 -51.09
N GLU A 267 11.92 9.83 -51.51
CA GLU A 267 12.42 9.75 -52.88
C GLU A 267 13.09 8.39 -53.02
N ASP A 268 12.32 7.39 -53.45
CA ASP A 268 12.72 6.47 -54.51
C ASP A 268 11.57 5.50 -54.82
N GLY A 269 11.21 5.47 -56.09
CA GLY A 269 10.22 4.53 -56.61
C GLY A 269 10.77 3.12 -56.76
N ASP A 270 9.83 2.23 -57.04
CA ASP A 270 9.97 0.84 -57.47
C ASP A 270 9.86 -0.23 -56.37
N GLY A 271 9.06 -1.27 -56.67
CA GLY A 271 8.93 -2.46 -55.83
C GLY A 271 7.51 -2.96 -55.61
N SER A 272 6.82 -3.32 -56.68
CA SER A 272 5.57 -4.08 -56.69
C SER A 272 5.61 -5.43 -55.93
N ALA A 273 4.43 -5.79 -55.41
CA ALA A 273 3.79 -7.12 -55.44
C ALA A 273 3.90 -8.09 -54.23
N ILE A 274 2.69 -8.60 -53.93
CA ILE A 274 2.22 -9.74 -53.12
C ILE A 274 2.04 -9.48 -51.61
#